data_AF-A0A7L2RQ49-F1
#
_entry.id   AF-A0A7L2RQ49-F1
#
_cell.length_a   1.000
_cell.length_b   1.000
_cell.length_c   1.000
_cell.angle_alpha   90.00
_cell.angle_beta   90.00
_cell.angle_gamma   90.00
#
_symmetry.space_group_name_H-M   'P 1'
#
loop_
_entity.id
_entity.type
_entity.pdbx_description
1 polymer ?
#
loop_
_entity_poly.entity_id
_entity_poly.type
_entity_poly.pdbx_seq_one_letter_code
_entity_poly.pdbx_strand_id
1 'polypeptide(L)'
;AAVAQAVGARLRGLTEEDSVLLEAMVPTACLPVPPPRSPAPRLPVALRICTLVCRSWGDRPQLCQVACAVGRAESPVRHGAGLPQSLDSSLRHFGLVAPGERQAVAARLREATEAAVAALLAAEAELSPQQRGGPRARTDILGLDFLLASVDDSLELVALATNSQRCLETCALAEAMGRAVGESRGDLSRLLAEATLHRAQCHLVEGKDILLIGAGGVSKSFVWEAARDYGLRVRICGG
;
A
#
# COMPACT_ATOMS: atom_id res chain seq x y z
N ALA A 1 -7.40 -7.07 -19.29
CA ALA A 1 -7.78 -6.03 -20.29
C ALA A 1 -9.29 -5.97 -20.54
N ALA A 2 -9.96 -7.07 -20.93
CA ALA A 2 -11.39 -7.06 -21.25
C ALA A 2 -12.32 -6.65 -20.08
N VAL A 3 -12.06 -7.15 -18.86
CA VAL A 3 -12.83 -6.78 -17.66
C VAL A 3 -12.70 -5.27 -17.37
N ALA A 4 -11.48 -4.73 -17.39
CA ALA A 4 -11.25 -3.31 -17.17
C ALA A 4 -11.95 -2.43 -18.22
N GLN A 5 -11.97 -2.85 -19.49
CA GLN A 5 -12.70 -2.14 -20.54
C GLN A 5 -14.22 -2.23 -20.35
N ALA A 6 -14.75 -3.39 -19.97
CA ALA A 6 -16.17 -3.57 -19.70
C ALA A 6 -16.64 -2.73 -18.49
N VAL A 7 -15.87 -2.75 -17.39
CA VAL A 7 -16.11 -1.93 -16.21
C VAL A 7 -16.00 -0.45 -16.57
N GLY A 8 -14.95 -0.02 -17.25
CA GLY A 8 -14.76 1.38 -17.67
C GLY A 8 -15.87 1.87 -18.61
N ALA A 9 -16.36 1.02 -19.52
CA ALA A 9 -17.52 1.34 -20.35
C ALA A 9 -18.80 1.51 -19.52
N ARG A 10 -18.98 0.69 -18.47
CA ARG A 10 -20.16 0.80 -17.60
C ARG A 10 -20.10 1.99 -16.66
N LEU A 11 -18.93 2.30 -16.10
CA LEU A 11 -18.72 3.48 -15.25
C LEU A 11 -18.99 4.79 -15.99
N ARG A 12 -18.62 4.88 -17.28
CA ARG A 12 -18.90 6.07 -18.11
C ARG A 12 -20.39 6.35 -18.34
N GLY A 13 -21.25 5.36 -18.12
CA GLY A 13 -22.70 5.51 -18.26
C GLY A 13 -23.43 5.82 -16.96
N LEU A 14 -22.72 5.96 -15.83
CA LEU A 14 -23.33 6.23 -14.53
C LEU A 14 -23.58 7.72 -14.34
N THR A 15 -24.74 8.04 -13.79
CA THR A 15 -25.12 9.37 -13.31
C THR A 15 -24.87 9.50 -11.81
N GLU A 16 -25.02 10.71 -11.25
CA GLU A 16 -24.63 11.07 -9.88
C GLU A 16 -25.33 10.26 -8.77
N GLU A 17 -26.45 9.60 -9.09
CA GLU A 17 -27.23 8.75 -8.18
C GLU A 17 -27.09 7.24 -8.48
N ASP A 18 -26.42 6.88 -9.57
CA ASP A 18 -26.28 5.48 -9.96
C ASP A 18 -25.19 4.78 -9.13
N SER A 19 -25.50 3.58 -8.66
CA SER A 19 -24.55 2.70 -7.99
C SER A 19 -24.43 1.37 -8.71
N VAL A 20 -23.19 0.87 -8.83
CA VAL A 20 -22.91 -0.44 -9.42
C VAL A 20 -22.16 -1.26 -8.39
N LEU A 21 -22.74 -2.40 -8.03
CA LEU A 21 -22.03 -3.44 -7.29
C LEU A 21 -21.29 -4.32 -8.30
N LEU A 22 -19.96 -4.25 -8.28
CA LEU A 22 -19.12 -5.16 -9.04
C LEU A 22 -18.61 -6.25 -8.08
N GLU A 23 -19.03 -7.50 -8.32
CA GLU A 23 -18.53 -8.66 -7.60
C GLU A 23 -17.72 -9.54 -8.56
N ALA A 24 -16.48 -9.84 -8.18
CA ALA A 24 -15.60 -10.72 -8.94
C ALA A 24 -15.18 -11.89 -8.04
N MET A 25 -15.41 -13.11 -8.51
CA MET A 25 -14.88 -14.31 -7.87
C MET A 25 -13.50 -14.60 -8.41
N VAL A 26 -12.49 -14.50 -7.55
CA VAL A 26 -11.10 -14.81 -7.89
C VAL A 26 -10.74 -16.13 -7.21
N PRO A 27 -10.47 -17.22 -7.96
CA PRO A 27 -10.03 -18.47 -7.37
C PRO A 27 -8.67 -18.27 -6.69
N THR A 28 -8.56 -18.71 -5.44
CA THR A 28 -7.30 -18.68 -4.69
C THR A 28 -6.33 -19.74 -5.22
N ALA A 29 -5.03 -19.47 -5.10
CA ALA A 29 -4.03 -20.47 -5.42
C ALA A 29 -4.24 -21.75 -4.61
N CYS A 30 -4.33 -22.89 -5.29
CA CYS A 30 -4.27 -24.21 -4.66
C CYS A 30 -2.88 -24.77 -4.93
N LEU A 31 -1.98 -24.66 -3.97
CA LEU A 31 -0.64 -25.22 -4.10
C LEU A 31 -0.61 -26.70 -3.74
N PRO A 32 0.37 -27.47 -4.26
CA PRO A 32 0.57 -28.86 -3.87
C PRO A 32 0.70 -28.96 -2.36
N VAL A 33 -0.23 -29.67 -1.73
CA VAL A 33 -0.24 -29.84 -0.27
C VAL A 33 0.92 -30.77 0.09
N PRO A 34 1.84 -30.38 1.00
CA PRO A 34 2.85 -31.31 1.49
C PRO A 34 2.16 -32.51 2.17
N PRO A 35 2.80 -33.70 2.19
CA PRO A 35 2.17 -34.92 2.67
C PRO A 35 1.55 -34.71 4.06
N PRO A 36 0.32 -35.20 4.28
CA PRO A 36 -0.43 -34.92 5.49
C PRO A 36 0.33 -35.41 6.73
N ARG A 37 0.55 -34.52 7.71
CA ARG A 37 1.03 -34.89 9.05
C ARG A 37 -0.06 -35.52 9.93
N SER A 38 -1.31 -35.52 9.46
CA SER A 38 -2.50 -36.02 10.16
C SER A 38 -3.47 -36.63 9.14
N PRO A 39 -4.17 -37.71 9.48
CA PRO A 39 -5.14 -38.37 8.59
C PRO A 39 -6.38 -37.51 8.26
N ALA A 40 -6.58 -36.37 8.94
CA ALA A 40 -7.71 -35.48 8.64
C ALA A 40 -7.46 -34.68 7.34
N PRO A 41 -8.44 -34.62 6.41
CA PRO A 41 -8.32 -33.82 5.20
C PRO A 41 -8.17 -32.34 5.54
N ARG A 42 -7.18 -31.68 4.94
CA ARG A 42 -7.01 -30.22 5.06
C ARG A 42 -8.08 -29.53 4.22
N LEU A 43 -8.87 -28.66 4.85
CA LEU A 43 -9.80 -27.81 4.13
C LEU A 43 -9.03 -26.80 3.26
N PRO A 44 -9.53 -26.46 2.06
CA PRO A 44 -8.94 -25.42 1.24
C PRO A 44 -8.91 -24.09 2.00
N VAL A 45 -7.75 -23.43 1.99
CA VAL A 45 -7.55 -22.14 2.66
C VAL A 45 -7.31 -21.05 1.64
N ALA A 46 -7.74 -19.84 1.98
CA ALA A 46 -7.54 -18.63 1.22
C ALA A 46 -6.64 -17.67 2.01
N LEU A 47 -5.72 -17.02 1.30
CA LEU A 47 -4.77 -16.08 1.87
C LEU A 47 -5.11 -14.65 1.41
N ARG A 48 -5.52 -13.80 2.35
CA ARG A 48 -5.57 -12.35 2.14
C ARG A 48 -4.26 -11.75 2.63
N ILE A 49 -3.63 -10.95 1.79
CA ILE A 49 -2.39 -10.25 2.08
C ILE A 49 -2.72 -8.76 2.22
N CYS A 50 -2.66 -8.26 3.45
CA CYS A 50 -2.83 -6.86 3.79
C CYS A 50 -1.46 -6.17 3.74
N THR A 51 -1.35 -5.11 2.96
CA THR A 51 -0.15 -4.27 2.90
C THR A 51 -0.49 -2.86 3.34
N LEU A 52 0.49 -2.21 3.96
CA LEU A 52 0.41 -0.80 4.32
C LEU A 52 1.62 -0.08 3.74
N VAL A 53 1.36 0.98 2.99
CA VAL A 53 2.40 1.80 2.35
C VAL A 53 2.25 3.22 2.82
N CYS A 54 3.40 3.85 3.07
CA CYS A 54 3.49 5.23 3.51
C CYS A 54 4.21 6.04 2.43
N ARG A 55 3.79 7.29 2.24
CA ARG A 55 4.51 8.27 1.40
C ARG A 55 5.68 8.83 2.21
N SER A 56 6.89 8.54 1.78
CA SER A 56 8.10 9.09 2.41
C SER A 56 8.40 10.49 1.89
N TRP A 57 9.49 11.06 2.40
CA TRP A 57 10.13 12.25 1.85
C TRP A 57 10.39 12.12 0.35
N GLY A 58 10.14 13.19 -0.40
CA GLY A 58 10.29 13.22 -1.86
C GLY A 58 9.25 12.39 -2.62
N ASP A 59 8.05 12.20 -2.03
CA ASP A 59 6.90 11.56 -2.66
C ASP A 59 7.15 10.13 -3.14
N ARG A 60 8.02 9.42 -2.41
CA ARG A 60 8.33 8.02 -2.72
C ARG A 60 7.43 7.10 -1.91
N PRO A 61 6.77 6.12 -2.54
CA PRO A 61 6.05 5.09 -1.82
C PRO A 61 7.03 4.15 -1.13
N GLN A 62 6.74 3.80 0.13
CA GLN A 62 7.54 2.86 0.90
C GLN A 62 6.63 1.85 1.61
N LEU A 63 6.80 0.56 1.31
CA LEU A 63 6.07 -0.49 2.00
C LEU A 63 6.47 -0.57 3.48
N CYS A 64 5.50 -0.35 4.36
CA CYS A 64 5.67 -0.24 5.79
C CYS A 64 5.52 -1.59 6.51
N GLN A 65 4.52 -2.38 6.12
CA GLN A 65 4.28 -3.71 6.69
C GLN A 65 3.45 -4.59 5.75
N VAL A 66 3.64 -5.90 5.89
CA VAL A 66 2.81 -6.94 5.27
C VAL A 66 2.27 -7.85 6.36
N ALA A 67 0.96 -8.05 6.37
CA ALA A 67 0.29 -9.00 7.24
C ALA A 67 -0.62 -9.89 6.41
N CYS A 68 -0.80 -11.12 6.86
CA CYS A 68 -1.63 -12.10 6.17
C CYS A 68 -2.76 -12.55 7.08
N ALA A 69 -3.96 -12.65 6.52
CA ALA A 69 -5.09 -13.31 7.16
C ALA A 69 -5.42 -14.58 6.37
N VAL A 70 -5.52 -15.71 7.08
CA VAL A 70 -5.90 -16.99 6.50
C VAL A 70 -7.35 -17.25 6.82
N GLY A 71 -8.14 -17.58 5.80
CA GLY A 71 -9.52 -17.99 5.95
C GLY A 71 -9.80 -19.28 5.19
N ARG A 72 -11.04 -19.73 5.32
CA ARG A 72 -11.62 -20.82 4.54
C ARG A 72 -11.84 -20.38 3.09
N ALA A 73 -11.40 -21.17 2.11
CA ALA A 73 -11.53 -20.77 0.70
C ALA A 73 -12.99 -20.72 0.22
N GLU A 74 -13.89 -21.43 0.90
CA GLU A 74 -15.33 -21.38 0.64
C GLU A 74 -16.01 -20.09 1.14
N SER A 75 -15.27 -19.21 1.83
CA SER A 75 -15.79 -18.00 2.44
C SER A 75 -14.92 -16.77 2.11
N PRO A 76 -15.51 -15.57 1.98
CA PRO A 76 -14.72 -14.35 1.80
C PRO A 76 -13.75 -14.15 2.97
N VAL A 77 -12.45 -14.03 2.68
CA VAL A 77 -11.45 -13.70 3.70
C VAL A 77 -11.55 -12.21 4.03
N ARG A 78 -12.15 -11.91 5.19
CA ARG A 78 -12.38 -10.55 5.69
C ARG A 78 -11.29 -10.15 6.68
N HIS A 79 -11.09 -8.84 6.85
CA HIS A 79 -10.31 -8.34 7.97
C HIS A 79 -10.93 -8.79 9.30
N GLY A 80 -10.09 -9.09 10.29
CA GLY A 80 -10.52 -9.54 11.61
C GLY A 80 -11.10 -10.96 11.64
N ALA A 81 -11.13 -11.69 10.51
CA ALA A 81 -11.60 -13.08 10.48
C ALA A 81 -10.65 -14.08 11.17
N GLY A 82 -9.42 -13.66 11.46
CA GLY A 82 -8.41 -14.48 12.12
C GLY A 82 -7.23 -13.65 12.61
N LEU A 83 -6.32 -14.33 13.33
CA LEU A 83 -5.08 -13.71 13.79
C LEU A 83 -4.15 -13.45 12.59
N PRO A 84 -3.59 -12.24 12.47
CA PRO A 84 -2.67 -11.94 11.40
C PRO A 84 -1.36 -12.70 11.59
N GLN A 85 -0.77 -13.13 10.48
CA GLN A 85 0.49 -13.84 10.41
C GLN A 85 1.46 -13.11 9.48
N SER A 86 2.76 -13.38 9.62
CA SER A 86 3.75 -12.89 8.66
C SER A 86 3.54 -13.53 7.28
N LEU A 87 3.93 -12.81 6.23
CA LEU A 87 3.89 -13.33 4.85
C LEU A 87 4.66 -14.65 4.74
N ASP A 88 5.86 -14.69 5.33
CA ASP A 88 6.76 -15.84 5.26
C ASP A 88 6.14 -17.11 5.88
N SER A 89 5.56 -17.00 7.07
CA SER A 89 4.86 -18.09 7.76
C SER A 89 3.60 -18.53 7.01
N SER A 90 2.85 -17.56 6.48
CA SER A 90 1.63 -17.83 5.72
C SER A 90 1.93 -18.57 4.43
N LEU A 91 2.93 -18.14 3.66
CA LEU A 91 3.36 -18.80 2.43
C LEU A 91 3.89 -20.23 2.69
N ARG A 92 4.63 -20.46 3.78
CA ARG A 92 5.01 -21.84 4.19
C ARG A 92 3.79 -22.69 4.47
N HIS A 93 2.81 -22.16 5.22
CA HIS A 93 1.58 -22.86 5.52
C HIS A 93 0.78 -23.19 4.26
N PHE A 94 0.82 -22.28 3.29
CA PHE A 94 0.20 -22.40 1.98
C PHE A 94 0.90 -23.39 1.04
N GLY A 95 2.10 -23.89 1.39
CA GLY A 95 2.82 -24.91 0.61
C GLY A 95 4.05 -24.40 -0.14
N LEU A 96 4.38 -23.10 -0.11
CA LEU A 96 5.63 -22.58 -0.66
C LEU A 96 6.78 -22.86 0.31
N VAL A 97 7.46 -23.98 0.14
CA VAL A 97 8.58 -24.36 1.04
C VAL A 97 9.89 -23.69 0.62
N ALA A 98 10.09 -23.49 -0.69
CA ALA A 98 11.33 -22.92 -1.23
C ALA A 98 11.51 -21.45 -0.77
N PRO A 99 12.63 -21.09 -0.12
CA PRO A 99 12.89 -19.72 0.28
C PRO A 99 12.92 -18.72 -0.89
N GLY A 100 13.48 -19.13 -2.03
CA GLY A 100 13.57 -18.28 -3.22
C GLY A 100 12.20 -17.88 -3.78
N GLU A 101 11.25 -18.81 -3.84
CA GLU A 101 9.88 -18.53 -4.28
C GLU A 101 9.15 -17.56 -3.34
N ARG A 102 9.32 -17.76 -2.02
CA ARG A 102 8.73 -16.86 -1.02
C ARG A 102 9.33 -15.46 -1.10
N GLN A 103 10.64 -15.34 -1.33
CA GLN A 103 11.29 -14.06 -1.54
C GLN A 103 10.82 -13.39 -2.83
N ALA A 104 10.61 -14.15 -3.91
CA ALA A 104 10.07 -13.63 -5.15
C ALA A 104 8.64 -13.09 -4.98
N VAL A 105 7.77 -13.79 -4.23
CA VAL A 105 6.43 -13.28 -3.89
C VAL A 105 6.51 -12.00 -3.07
N ALA A 106 7.40 -11.95 -2.07
CA ALA A 106 7.59 -10.75 -1.25
C ALA A 106 8.09 -9.55 -2.06
N ALA A 107 9.03 -9.77 -2.99
CA ALA A 107 9.54 -8.73 -3.90
C ALA A 107 8.45 -8.21 -4.84
N ARG A 108 7.72 -9.12 -5.49
CA ARG A 108 6.58 -8.76 -6.37
C ARG A 108 5.49 -8.01 -5.62
N LEU A 109 5.21 -8.40 -4.38
CA LEU A 109 4.24 -7.70 -3.54
C LEU A 109 4.70 -6.28 -3.25
N ARG A 110 5.97 -6.09 -2.87
CA ARG A 110 6.55 -4.75 -2.66
C ARG A 110 6.44 -3.90 -3.91
N GLU A 111 6.90 -4.41 -5.04
CA GLU A 111 6.85 -3.71 -6.33
C GLU A 111 5.43 -3.32 -6.72
N ALA A 112 4.47 -4.26 -6.65
CA ALA A 112 3.08 -4.00 -6.99
C ALA A 112 2.44 -2.95 -6.07
N THR A 113 2.74 -3.02 -4.77
CA THR A 113 2.14 -2.10 -3.79
C THR A 113 2.73 -0.69 -3.91
N GLU A 114 4.06 -0.59 -4.07
CA GLU A 114 4.73 0.69 -4.27
C GLU A 114 4.35 1.31 -5.61
N ALA A 115 4.23 0.51 -6.69
CA ALA A 115 3.75 0.98 -7.99
C ALA A 115 2.30 1.48 -7.95
N ALA A 116 1.41 0.81 -7.21
CA ALA A 116 0.02 1.26 -7.02
C ALA A 116 -0.05 2.63 -6.33
N VAL A 117 0.78 2.85 -5.30
CA VAL A 117 0.86 4.18 -4.66
C VAL A 117 1.52 5.20 -5.58
N ALA A 118 2.58 4.85 -6.32
CA ALA A 118 3.17 5.76 -7.30
C ALA A 118 2.15 6.23 -8.35
N ALA A 119 1.31 5.32 -8.86
CA ALA A 119 0.23 5.65 -9.79
C ALA A 119 -0.82 6.56 -9.14
N LEU A 120 -1.16 6.34 -7.87
CA LEU A 120 -2.05 7.22 -7.11
C LEU A 120 -1.44 8.63 -6.98
N LEU A 121 -0.16 8.73 -6.62
CA LEU A 121 0.52 10.01 -6.46
C LEU A 121 0.61 10.78 -7.78
N ALA A 122 0.85 10.08 -8.89
CA ALA A 122 0.80 10.68 -10.23
C ALA A 122 -0.61 11.21 -10.56
N ALA A 123 -1.65 10.42 -10.28
CA ALA A 123 -3.04 10.87 -10.46
C ALA A 123 -3.39 12.05 -9.57
N GLU A 124 -2.96 12.07 -8.30
CA GLU A 124 -3.16 13.21 -7.39
C GLU A 124 -2.47 14.48 -7.90
N ALA A 125 -1.31 14.37 -8.54
CA ALA A 125 -0.56 15.52 -9.06
C ALA A 125 -1.29 16.22 -10.23
N GLU A 126 -2.14 15.50 -10.96
CA GLU A 126 -2.96 16.05 -12.05
C GLU A 126 -4.20 16.80 -11.55
N LEU A 127 -4.58 16.60 -10.28
CA LEU A 127 -5.78 17.19 -9.70
C LEU A 127 -5.53 18.58 -9.11
N SER A 128 -6.41 19.53 -9.42
CA SER A 128 -6.43 20.83 -8.76
C SER A 128 -6.69 20.69 -7.25
N PRO A 129 -6.26 21.66 -6.41
CA PRO A 129 -6.54 21.66 -4.98
C PRO A 129 -8.02 21.43 -4.64
N GLN A 130 -8.94 22.01 -5.42
CA GLN A 130 -10.37 21.85 -5.22
C GLN A 130 -10.82 20.41 -5.50
N GLN A 131 -10.33 19.81 -6.60
CA GLN A 131 -10.66 18.43 -6.97
C GLN A 131 -10.11 17.41 -5.97
N ARG A 132 -8.97 17.69 -5.34
CA ARG A 132 -8.43 16.84 -4.28
C ARG A 132 -9.23 16.89 -2.98
N GLY A 133 -10.09 17.90 -2.77
CA GLY A 133 -10.76 18.15 -1.49
C GLY A 133 -10.03 19.16 -0.61
N GLY A 134 -9.20 20.01 -1.21
CA GLY A 134 -8.46 21.09 -0.57
C GLY A 134 -6.96 21.05 -0.89
N PRO A 135 -6.23 22.15 -0.65
CA PRO A 135 -4.78 22.24 -0.90
C PRO A 135 -3.96 21.21 -0.11
N ARG A 136 -4.51 20.69 0.99
CA ARG A 136 -3.87 19.72 1.89
C ARG A 136 -4.41 18.30 1.77
N ALA A 137 -5.38 18.08 0.89
CA ALA A 137 -5.86 16.74 0.62
C ALA A 137 -4.78 16.00 -0.19
N ARG A 138 -4.19 15.00 0.46
CA ARG A 138 -3.15 14.13 -0.07
C ARG A 138 -3.22 12.79 0.63
N THR A 139 -2.88 11.73 -0.11
CA THR A 139 -2.76 10.39 0.46
C THR A 139 -1.34 10.17 0.97
N ASP A 140 -1.21 10.00 2.29
CA ASP A 140 0.08 9.66 2.93
C ASP A 140 0.18 8.19 3.34
N ILE A 141 -0.96 7.53 3.52
CA ILE A 141 -1.05 6.15 3.97
C ILE A 141 -2.09 5.45 3.11
N LEU A 142 -1.67 4.39 2.43
CA LEU A 142 -2.56 3.54 1.65
C LEU A 142 -2.48 2.10 2.16
N GLY A 143 -3.64 1.54 2.49
CA GLY A 143 -3.80 0.11 2.71
C GLY A 143 -4.22 -0.57 1.41
N LEU A 144 -3.51 -1.61 1.00
CA LEU A 144 -3.84 -2.40 -0.19
C LEU A 144 -3.98 -3.87 0.19
N ASP A 145 -5.10 -4.46 -0.23
CA ASP A 145 -5.38 -5.86 -0.05
C ASP A 145 -5.10 -6.64 -1.32
N PHE A 146 -4.42 -7.76 -1.17
CA PHE A 146 -4.14 -8.69 -2.25
C PHE A 146 -4.64 -10.09 -1.90
N LEU A 147 -4.92 -10.85 -2.94
CA LEU A 147 -5.13 -12.28 -2.91
C LEU A 147 -3.98 -12.94 -3.67
N LEU A 148 -3.51 -14.09 -3.21
CA LEU A 148 -2.63 -14.94 -3.98
C LEU A 148 -3.48 -15.95 -4.78
N ALA A 149 -3.49 -15.81 -6.10
CA ALA A 149 -4.19 -16.67 -7.05
C ALA A 149 -3.19 -17.59 -7.78
N SER A 150 -3.68 -18.72 -8.29
CA SER A 150 -2.90 -19.55 -9.23
C SER A 150 -3.55 -19.41 -10.61
N VAL A 151 -2.80 -18.91 -11.57
CA VAL A 151 -3.21 -18.70 -12.95
C VAL A 151 -2.19 -19.41 -13.83
N ASP A 152 -2.64 -20.40 -14.60
CA ASP A 152 -1.78 -21.19 -15.50
C ASP A 152 -0.50 -21.73 -14.82
N ASP A 153 -0.67 -22.36 -13.65
CA ASP A 153 0.40 -22.89 -12.78
C ASP A 153 1.38 -21.84 -12.24
N SER A 154 1.07 -20.54 -12.40
CA SER A 154 1.85 -19.43 -11.86
C SER A 154 1.12 -18.74 -10.72
N LEU A 155 1.86 -18.34 -9.69
CA LEU A 155 1.31 -17.56 -8.59
C LEU A 155 1.16 -16.10 -9.00
N GLU A 156 -0.05 -15.56 -8.89
CA GLU A 156 -0.37 -14.18 -9.21
C GLU A 156 -0.91 -13.41 -8.00
N LEU A 157 -0.54 -12.13 -7.92
CA LEU A 157 -1.06 -11.21 -6.92
C LEU A 157 -2.24 -10.46 -7.53
N VAL A 158 -3.42 -10.66 -6.96
CA VAL A 158 -4.65 -9.98 -7.39
C VAL A 158 -5.01 -8.92 -6.38
N ALA A 159 -4.93 -7.65 -6.77
CA ALA A 159 -5.38 -6.53 -5.94
C ALA A 159 -6.90 -6.60 -5.75
N LEU A 160 -7.35 -6.57 -4.49
CA LEU A 160 -8.75 -6.71 -4.11
C LEU A 160 -9.39 -5.35 -3.83
N ALA A 161 -8.77 -4.57 -2.95
CA ALA A 161 -9.34 -3.34 -2.45
C ALA A 161 -8.25 -2.44 -1.85
N THR A 162 -8.57 -1.15 -1.76
CA THR A 162 -7.84 -0.21 -0.91
C THR A 162 -8.59 -0.03 0.41
N ASN A 163 -7.95 -0.29 1.54
CA ASN A 163 -8.54 -0.08 2.86
C ASN A 163 -7.49 0.32 3.91
N SER A 164 -7.16 1.61 3.97
CA SER A 164 -6.12 2.12 4.87
C SER A 164 -6.37 1.79 6.33
N GLN A 165 -7.61 1.95 6.82
CA GLN A 165 -7.92 1.69 8.23
C GLN A 165 -7.78 0.20 8.56
N ARG A 166 -8.40 -0.68 7.79
CA ARG A 166 -8.38 -2.12 8.09
C ARG A 166 -7.00 -2.74 7.87
N CYS A 167 -6.27 -2.30 6.85
CA CYS A 167 -4.87 -2.71 6.66
C CYS A 167 -4.00 -2.21 7.81
N LEU A 168 -4.15 -0.96 8.26
CA LEU A 168 -3.42 -0.44 9.42
C LEU A 168 -3.71 -1.26 10.68
N GLU A 169 -4.97 -1.53 11.00
CA GLU A 169 -5.38 -2.37 12.14
C GLU A 169 -4.71 -3.75 12.07
N THR A 170 -4.78 -4.40 10.89
CA THR A 170 -4.23 -5.75 10.68
C THR A 170 -2.70 -5.76 10.77
N CYS A 171 -2.03 -4.80 10.13
CA CYS A 171 -0.57 -4.67 10.12
C CYS A 171 -0.01 -4.28 11.49
N ALA A 172 -0.69 -3.39 12.22
CA ALA A 172 -0.30 -3.02 13.59
C ALA A 172 -0.43 -4.20 14.55
N LEU A 173 -1.53 -4.96 14.45
CA LEU A 173 -1.71 -6.18 15.24
C LEU A 173 -0.64 -7.23 14.91
N ALA A 174 -0.34 -7.43 13.62
CA ALA A 174 0.71 -8.36 13.18
C ALA A 174 2.08 -7.98 13.76
N GLU A 175 2.46 -6.69 13.68
CA GLU A 175 3.73 -6.22 14.24
C GLU A 175 3.78 -6.38 15.77
N ALA A 176 2.68 -6.08 16.46
CA ALA A 176 2.60 -6.24 17.92
C ALA A 176 2.74 -7.71 18.33
N MET A 177 2.08 -8.62 17.61
CA MET A 177 2.18 -10.07 17.85
C MET A 177 3.57 -10.61 17.54
N GLY A 178 4.18 -10.21 16.42
CA GLY A 178 5.54 -10.59 16.05
C GLY A 178 6.55 -10.19 17.12
N ARG A 179 6.45 -8.96 17.64
CA ARG A 179 7.29 -8.50 18.76
C ARG A 179 7.08 -9.31 20.03
N ALA A 180 5.85 -9.71 20.33
CA ALA A 180 5.56 -10.53 21.51
C ALA A 180 6.23 -11.92 21.45
N VAL A 181 6.57 -12.40 20.25
CA VAL A 181 7.29 -13.66 20.02
C VAL A 181 8.76 -13.46 19.62
N GLY A 182 9.30 -12.25 19.76
CA GLY A 182 10.72 -11.94 19.55
C GLY A 182 11.13 -11.63 18.11
N GLU A 183 10.19 -11.37 17.20
CA GLU A 183 10.52 -10.86 15.86
C GLU A 183 11.13 -9.44 15.94
N SER A 184 11.98 -9.12 14.96
CA SER A 184 12.58 -7.78 14.88
C SER A 184 11.53 -6.70 14.66
N ARG A 185 11.84 -5.50 15.16
CA ARG A 185 11.00 -4.32 14.93
C ARG A 185 10.91 -4.03 13.43
N GLY A 186 9.70 -4.03 12.90
CA GLY A 186 9.39 -3.56 11.56
C GLY A 186 9.47 -2.04 11.43
N ASP A 187 9.30 -1.56 10.19
CA ASP A 187 9.36 -0.14 9.84
C ASP A 187 8.03 0.59 10.05
N LEU A 188 6.94 -0.10 10.38
CA LEU A 188 5.59 0.47 10.43
C LEU A 188 5.52 1.73 11.30
N SER A 189 5.94 1.63 12.57
CA SER A 189 5.85 2.79 13.47
C SER A 189 6.72 3.96 12.98
N ARG A 190 7.90 3.65 12.42
CA ARG A 190 8.87 4.65 11.97
C ARG A 190 8.31 5.40 10.77
N LEU A 191 7.85 4.69 9.75
CA LEU A 191 7.35 5.27 8.51
C LEU A 191 6.03 6.03 8.71
N LEU A 192 5.14 5.54 9.59
CA LEU A 192 3.94 6.30 9.98
C LEU A 192 4.29 7.61 10.70
N ALA A 193 5.27 7.56 11.61
CA ALA A 193 5.74 8.75 12.30
C ALA A 193 6.37 9.74 11.31
N GLU A 194 7.22 9.27 10.40
CA GLU A 194 7.84 10.08 9.36
C GLU A 194 6.81 10.74 8.44
N ALA A 195 5.82 9.98 7.95
CA ALA A 195 4.76 10.53 7.10
C ALA A 195 3.92 11.61 7.83
N THR A 196 3.61 11.38 9.11
CA THR A 196 2.85 12.33 9.94
C THR A 196 3.66 13.58 10.27
N LEU A 197 4.93 13.41 10.65
CA LEU A 197 5.84 14.51 10.94
C LEU A 197 6.10 15.36 9.70
N HIS A 198 6.30 14.72 8.54
CA HIS A 198 6.45 15.42 7.27
C HIS A 198 5.24 16.30 6.97
N ARG A 199 4.01 15.75 7.09
CA ARG A 199 2.78 16.53 6.93
C ARG A 199 2.72 17.72 7.90
N ALA A 200 3.05 17.50 9.17
CA ALA A 200 3.05 18.55 10.18
C ALA A 200 4.09 19.64 9.87
N GLN A 201 5.28 19.26 9.42
CA GLN A 201 6.34 20.19 9.05
C GLN A 201 5.97 21.02 7.83
N CYS A 202 5.43 20.40 6.77
CA CYS A 202 4.88 21.12 5.61
C CYS A 202 3.84 22.15 6.05
N HIS A 203 2.91 21.75 6.94
CA HIS A 203 1.89 22.67 7.46
C HIS A 203 2.49 23.86 8.22
N LEU A 204 3.55 23.64 9.01
CA LEU A 204 4.20 24.69 9.80
C LEU A 204 4.93 25.72 8.94
N VAL A 205 5.41 25.33 7.75
CA VAL A 205 6.21 26.21 6.89
C VAL A 205 5.42 26.83 5.75
N GLU A 206 4.27 26.25 5.39
CA GLU A 206 3.38 26.75 4.35
C GLU A 206 3.04 28.25 4.52
N GLY A 207 3.17 29.02 3.44
CA GLY A 207 2.89 30.45 3.40
C GLY A 207 3.91 31.35 4.09
N LYS A 208 4.96 30.79 4.72
CA LYS A 208 6.04 31.59 5.30
C LYS A 208 6.98 32.13 4.22
N ASP A 209 7.56 33.29 4.51
CA ASP A 209 8.59 33.88 3.68
C ASP A 209 9.98 33.35 4.06
N ILE A 210 10.75 32.91 3.07
CA ILE A 210 12.18 32.62 3.22
C ILE A 210 12.97 33.73 2.54
N LEU A 211 13.89 34.32 3.28
CA LEU A 211 14.84 35.29 2.76
C LEU A 211 16.14 34.58 2.38
N LEU A 212 16.51 34.65 1.09
CA LEU A 212 17.80 34.19 0.58
C LEU A 212 18.76 35.38 0.48
N ILE A 213 19.89 35.33 1.19
CA ILE A 213 20.95 36.36 1.20
C ILE A 213 22.23 35.75 0.59
N GLY A 214 22.93 36.50 -0.27
CA GLY A 214 24.26 36.11 -0.79
C GLY A 214 24.21 35.13 -1.96
N ALA A 215 23.38 35.39 -2.97
CA ALA A 215 23.01 34.42 -4.00
C ALA A 215 23.81 34.49 -5.33
N GLY A 216 25.01 35.04 -5.38
CA GLY A 216 25.83 35.07 -6.60
C GLY A 216 26.57 33.74 -6.87
N GLY A 217 26.50 33.21 -8.10
CA GLY A 217 27.50 32.25 -8.62
C GLY A 217 27.11 30.76 -8.78
N VAL A 218 25.98 30.30 -8.23
CA VAL A 218 25.52 28.90 -8.38
C VAL A 218 24.01 28.85 -8.64
N SER A 219 23.58 28.00 -9.58
CA SER A 219 22.16 27.71 -9.86
C SER A 219 21.46 27.19 -8.61
N LYS A 220 20.33 27.81 -8.25
CA LYS A 220 19.55 27.48 -7.05
C LYS A 220 18.20 26.86 -7.39
N SER A 221 18.08 26.17 -8.53
CA SER A 221 16.84 25.52 -8.97
C SER A 221 16.24 24.64 -7.87
N PHE A 222 17.07 23.91 -7.12
CA PHE A 222 16.65 23.08 -6.00
C PHE A 222 15.96 23.86 -4.86
N VAL A 223 16.33 25.13 -4.62
CA VAL A 223 15.68 25.98 -3.60
C VAL A 223 14.28 26.35 -4.05
N TRP A 224 14.11 26.63 -5.35
CA TRP A 224 12.81 26.97 -5.93
C TRP A 224 11.87 25.77 -5.99
N GLU A 225 12.39 24.59 -6.33
CA GLU A 225 11.65 23.33 -6.29
C GLU A 225 11.21 23.02 -4.85
N ALA A 226 12.14 23.02 -3.89
CA ALA A 226 11.81 22.81 -2.48
C ALA A 226 10.81 23.86 -1.97
N ALA A 227 11.00 25.13 -2.30
CA ALA A 227 10.06 26.17 -1.88
C ALA A 227 8.66 25.96 -2.44
N ARG A 228 8.52 25.48 -3.68
CA ARG A 228 7.23 25.12 -4.26
C ARG A 228 6.60 23.95 -3.52
N ASP A 229 7.38 22.91 -3.25
CA ASP A 229 6.91 21.68 -2.60
C ASP A 229 6.43 21.91 -1.16
N TYR A 230 7.08 22.85 -0.44
CA TYR A 230 6.71 23.23 0.92
C TYR A 230 5.75 24.44 1.00
N GLY A 231 5.32 25.01 -0.14
CA GLY A 231 4.42 26.17 -0.17
C GLY A 231 5.03 27.46 0.40
N LEU A 232 6.35 27.62 0.26
CA LEU A 232 7.13 28.75 0.78
C LEU A 232 7.16 29.92 -0.20
N ARG A 233 7.18 31.16 0.32
CA ARG A 233 7.42 32.37 -0.47
C ARG A 233 8.89 32.74 -0.42
N VAL A 234 9.60 32.64 -1.55
CA VAL A 234 11.03 32.99 -1.59
C VAL A 234 11.19 34.48 -1.92
N ARG A 235 11.95 35.19 -1.10
CA ARG A 235 12.42 36.55 -1.36
C ARG A 235 13.93 36.55 -1.46
N ILE A 236 14.48 37.26 -2.43
CA ILE A 236 15.93 37.38 -2.63
C ILE A 236 16.35 38.78 -2.20
N CYS A 237 17.35 38.87 -1.33
CA CYS A 237 18.10 40.11 -1.15
C CYS A 237 19.45 39.95 -1.87
N GLY A 238 19.60 40.67 -2.98
CA GLY A 238 20.89 40.84 -3.65
C GLY A 238 21.77 41.81 -2.87
N GLY A 239 23.06 41.51 -2.80
CA GLY A 239 24.10 42.51 -2.58
C GLY A 239 24.54 43.09 -3.91
#